data_AF-A0A023DGA4-F1
#
_entry.id   AF-A0A023DGA4-F1
#
_cell.length_a   1.000
_cell.length_b   1.000
_cell.length_c   1.000
_cell.angle_alpha   90.00
_cell.angle_beta   90.00
_cell.angle_gamma   90.00
#
_symmetry.space_group_name_H-M   'P 1'
#
loop_
_entity.id
_entity.type
_entity.pdbx_description
1 polymer ?
#
loop_
_entity_poly.entity_id
_entity_poly.type
_entity_poly.pdbx_seq_one_letter_code
_entity_poly.pdbx_strand_id
1 'polypeptide(L)'
;MQKVLEFIRRQRARFALKKAFYSAGLFIPYKNGDKTYRIFPKIHSVKIDDDQTEYVFTLINGMDPKEVSKKEYVFMQHYRAASAIS
;
A
#
# COMPACT_ATOMS: atom_id res chain seq x y z
N MET A 1 17.78 19.97 0.23
CA MET A 1 16.52 19.76 0.98
C MET A 1 15.41 19.11 0.16
N GLN A 2 15.19 19.47 -1.11
CA GLN A 2 14.11 18.89 -1.96
C GLN A 2 14.14 17.34 -2.05
N LYS A 3 15.30 16.73 -2.36
CA LYS A 3 15.45 15.27 -2.43
C LYS A 3 15.07 14.53 -1.13
N VAL A 4 15.29 15.16 0.03
CA VAL A 4 14.93 14.59 1.34
C VAL A 4 13.41 14.64 1.53
N LEU A 5 12.77 15.73 1.15
CA LEU A 5 11.32 15.87 1.20
C LEU A 5 10.61 14.87 0.27
N GLU A 6 11.12 14.72 -0.96
CA GLU A 6 10.64 13.70 -1.91
C GLU A 6 10.79 12.28 -1.36
N PHE A 7 11.95 11.98 -0.76
CA PHE A 7 12.17 10.70 -0.12
C PHE A 7 11.15 10.44 0.99
N ILE A 8 10.93 11.42 1.89
CA ILE A 8 9.95 11.30 2.98
C ILE A 8 8.53 11.12 2.44
N ARG A 9 8.13 11.91 1.43
CA ARG A 9 6.82 11.78 0.76
C ARG A 9 6.64 10.37 0.20
N ARG A 10 7.64 9.85 -0.51
CA ARG A 10 7.61 8.49 -1.06
C ARG A 10 7.50 7.43 0.04
N GLN A 11 8.20 7.58 1.16
CA GLN A 11 8.10 6.63 2.28
C GLN A 11 6.72 6.66 2.95
N ARG A 12 6.14 7.84 3.13
CA ARG A 12 4.76 7.98 3.64
C ARG A 12 3.75 7.31 2.73
N ALA A 13 3.86 7.53 1.41
CA ALA A 13 3.00 6.88 0.42
C ALA A 13 3.16 5.35 0.40
N ARG A 14 4.39 4.82 0.52
CA ARG A 14 4.63 3.37 0.67
C ARG A 14 3.98 2.81 1.94
N PHE A 15 4.05 3.55 3.04
CA PHE A 15 3.44 3.14 4.30
C PHE A 15 1.90 3.16 4.25
N ALA A 16 1.31 4.18 3.62
CA ALA A 16 -0.12 4.25 3.37
C ALA A 16 -0.61 3.08 2.50
N LEU A 17 0.09 2.75 1.42
CA LEU A 17 -0.21 1.57 0.60
C LEU A 17 -0.15 0.27 1.42
N LYS A 18 0.85 0.10 2.28
CA LYS A 18 0.93 -1.07 3.16
C LYS A 18 -0.24 -1.15 4.17
N LYS A 19 -0.67 -0.01 4.70
CA LYS A 19 -1.88 0.08 5.54
C LYS A 19 -3.14 -0.28 4.77
N ALA A 20 -3.28 0.17 3.53
CA ALA A 20 -4.38 -0.20 2.66
C ALA A 20 -4.43 -1.72 2.45
N PHE A 21 -3.29 -2.38 2.16
CA PHE A 21 -3.25 -3.84 2.08
C PHE A 21 -3.73 -4.52 3.36
N TYR A 22 -3.30 -4.02 4.52
CA TYR A 22 -3.75 -4.56 5.80
C TYR A 22 -5.26 -4.41 6.00
N SER A 23 -5.79 -3.21 5.81
CA SER A 23 -7.22 -2.92 5.93
C SER A 23 -8.07 -3.69 4.92
N ALA A 24 -7.54 -3.96 3.73
CA ALA A 24 -8.19 -4.75 2.69
C ALA A 24 -8.04 -6.28 2.91
N GLY A 25 -7.30 -6.72 3.94
CA GLY A 25 -7.00 -8.14 4.13
C GLY A 25 -6.18 -8.74 2.97
N LEU A 26 -5.45 -7.91 2.23
CA LEU A 26 -4.55 -8.33 1.15
C LEU A 26 -3.21 -8.73 1.77
N PHE A 27 -3.21 -9.85 2.50
CA PHE A 27 -2.01 -10.48 3.04
C PHE A 27 -2.27 -11.97 3.29
N ILE A 28 -1.19 -12.75 3.36
CA ILE A 28 -1.26 -14.14 3.81
C ILE A 28 -0.66 -14.23 5.22
N PRO A 29 -1.40 -14.76 6.22
CA PRO A 29 -0.83 -15.02 7.53
C PRO A 29 0.19 -16.16 7.44
N TYR A 30 1.36 -15.96 8.03
CA TYR A 30 2.42 -16.95 8.12
C TYR A 30 2.76 -17.19 9.58
N LYS A 31 2.52 -18.40 10.09
CA LYS A 31 2.89 -18.77 11.46
C LYS A 31 4.33 -19.28 11.48
N ASN A 32 5.11 -18.81 12.45
CA ASN A 32 6.44 -19.30 12.74
C ASN A 32 6.61 -19.41 14.27
N GLY A 33 6.51 -20.64 14.79
CA GLY A 33 6.32 -20.89 16.22
C GLY A 33 5.07 -20.16 16.73
N ASP A 34 5.20 -19.45 17.84
CA ASP A 34 4.11 -18.70 18.47
C ASP A 34 3.82 -17.34 17.81
N LYS A 35 4.60 -16.94 16.79
CA LYS A 35 4.45 -15.65 16.13
C LYS A 35 3.67 -15.79 14.83
N THR A 36 2.70 -14.90 14.63
CA THR A 36 1.98 -14.75 13.35
C THR A 36 2.49 -13.53 12.61
N TYR A 37 3.11 -13.78 11.46
CA TYR A 37 3.56 -12.78 10.50
C TYR A 37 2.51 -12.57 9.41
N ARG A 38 2.66 -11.47 8.67
CA ARG A 38 1.83 -11.15 7.51
C ARG A 38 2.72 -10.91 6.32
N ILE A 39 2.51 -11.70 5.28
CA ILE A 39 3.14 -11.53 3.98
C ILE A 39 2.24 -10.61 3.18
N PHE A 40 2.74 -9.45 2.74
CA PHE A 40 2.00 -8.46 1.97
C PHE A 40 2.39 -8.50 0.48
N PRO A 41 1.56 -7.94 -0.42
CA PRO A 41 1.95 -7.64 -1.79
C PRO A 41 3.28 -6.87 -1.86
N LYS A 42 4.10 -7.17 -2.86
CA LYS A 42 5.42 -6.56 -3.02
C LYS A 42 5.28 -5.23 -3.76
N ILE A 43 5.65 -4.13 -3.11
CA ILE A 43 5.63 -2.78 -3.70
C ILE A 43 6.92 -2.56 -4.51
N HIS A 44 6.78 -2.42 -5.83
CA HIS A 44 7.89 -2.17 -6.76
C HIS A 44 8.19 -0.68 -6.88
N SER A 45 7.17 0.13 -7.15
CA SER A 45 7.34 1.58 -7.31
C SER A 45 6.22 2.36 -6.65
N VAL A 46 6.57 3.58 -6.26
CA VAL A 46 5.63 4.65 -5.88
C VAL A 46 6.16 5.91 -6.53
N LYS A 47 5.43 6.43 -7.51
CA LYS A 47 5.71 7.72 -8.14
C LYS A 47 4.67 8.72 -7.68
N ILE A 48 5.12 9.91 -7.31
CA ILE A 48 4.27 10.99 -6.84
C ILE A 48 4.57 12.15 -7.77
N ASP A 49 3.60 12.45 -8.62
CA ASP A 49 3.60 13.61 -9.51
C ASP A 49 2.63 14.65 -8.94
N ASP A 50 2.54 15.82 -9.58
CA ASP A 50 1.72 16.93 -9.07
C ASP A 50 0.22 16.66 -9.17
N ASP A 51 -0.21 15.84 -10.13
CA ASP A 51 -1.60 15.52 -10.45
C ASP A 51 -2.03 14.13 -9.99
N GLN A 52 -1.08 13.20 -9.81
CA GLN A 52 -1.38 11.81 -9.47
C GLN A 52 -0.30 11.11 -8.66
N THR A 53 -0.68 9.99 -8.04
CA THR A 53 0.26 9.06 -7.40
C THR A 53 0.07 7.68 -7.99
N GLU A 54 1.12 7.14 -8.60
CA GLU A 54 1.14 5.80 -9.19
C GLU A 54 1.75 4.79 -8.20
N TYR A 55 1.02 3.71 -7.96
CA TYR A 55 1.48 2.58 -7.15
C TYR A 55 1.58 1.33 -8.03
N VAL A 56 2.77 0.71 -8.08
CA VAL A 56 2.95 -0.59 -8.74
C VAL A 56 3.35 -1.63 -7.71
N PHE A 57 2.57 -2.70 -7.63
CA PHE A 57 2.81 -3.82 -6.73
C PHE A 57 2.39 -5.14 -7.36
N THR A 58 2.97 -6.24 -6.87
CA THR A 58 2.57 -7.60 -7.25
C THR A 58 1.79 -8.24 -6.12
N LEU A 59 0.63 -8.81 -6.45
CA LEU A 59 -0.15 -9.65 -5.55
C LEU A 59 0.62 -10.90 -5.17
N ILE A 60 0.28 -11.44 -4.00
CA ILE A 60 0.89 -12.68 -3.53
C ILE A 60 0.34 -13.83 -4.40
N ASN A 61 1.21 -14.77 -4.76
CA ASN A 61 0.82 -15.95 -5.53
C ASN A 61 -0.38 -16.66 -4.88
N GLY A 62 -1.38 -16.99 -5.70
CA GLY A 62 -2.63 -17.63 -5.24
C GLY A 62 -3.72 -16.67 -4.75
N MET A 63 -3.46 -15.36 -4.69
CA MET A 63 -4.50 -14.37 -4.39
C MET A 63 -5.36 -14.08 -5.63
N ASP A 64 -6.68 -14.09 -5.49
CA ASP A 64 -7.61 -13.73 -6.57
C ASP A 64 -7.51 -12.23 -6.87
N PRO A 65 -7.16 -11.81 -8.10
CA PRO A 65 -7.09 -10.40 -8.48
C PRO A 65 -8.41 -9.63 -8.23
N LYS A 66 -9.55 -10.32 -8.28
CA LYS A 66 -10.87 -9.69 -8.01
C LYS A 66 -10.99 -9.18 -6.57
N GLU A 67 -10.20 -9.71 -5.63
CA GLU A 67 -10.17 -9.20 -4.25
C GLU A 67 -9.63 -7.77 -4.17
N VAL A 68 -8.77 -7.37 -5.10
CA VAL A 68 -8.32 -5.96 -5.19
C VAL A 68 -9.47 -5.08 -5.63
N SER A 69 -10.16 -5.47 -6.72
CA SER A 69 -11.25 -4.67 -7.29
C SER A 69 -12.42 -4.51 -6.30
N LYS A 70 -12.82 -5.57 -5.59
CA LYS A 70 -13.86 -5.50 -4.55
C LYS A 70 -13.52 -4.53 -3.41
N LYS A 71 -12.23 -4.30 -3.17
CA LYS A 71 -11.70 -3.54 -2.03
C LYS A 71 -11.03 -2.24 -2.45
N GLU A 72 -11.25 -1.80 -3.70
CA GLU A 72 -10.74 -0.54 -4.23
C GLU A 72 -11.07 0.66 -3.32
N TYR A 73 -12.27 0.66 -2.72
CA TYR A 73 -12.69 1.68 -1.76
C TYR A 73 -11.74 1.84 -0.56
N VAL A 74 -11.07 0.78 -0.11
CA VAL A 74 -10.10 0.83 1.00
C VAL A 74 -8.89 1.65 0.59
N PHE A 75 -8.41 1.48 -0.64
CA PHE A 75 -7.31 2.25 -1.19
C PHE A 75 -7.69 3.74 -1.28
N MET A 76 -8.90 4.04 -1.77
CA MET A 76 -9.40 5.40 -1.86
C MET A 76 -9.48 6.10 -0.50
N GLN A 77 -9.89 5.40 0.57
CA GLN A 77 -9.91 5.95 1.93
C GLN A 77 -8.52 6.32 2.43
N HIS A 78 -7.53 5.44 2.23
CA HIS A 78 -6.14 5.70 2.65
C HIS A 78 -5.47 6.82 1.84
N TYR A 79 -5.82 6.97 0.56
CA TYR A 79 -5.21 7.99 -0.31
C TYR A 79 -5.89 9.35 -0.22
N ARG A 80 -7.23 9.40 -0.17
CA ARG A 80 -7.96 10.68 -0.05
C ARG A 80 -7.88 11.29 1.35
N ALA A 81 -7.77 10.46 2.41
CA ALA A 81 -7.56 10.98 3.76
C ALA A 81 -6.15 11.62 3.92
N ALA A 82 -5.17 11.22 3.11
CA ALA A 82 -3.84 11.82 3.12
C ALA A 82 -3.77 13.18 2.40
N SER A 83 -4.72 13.48 1.52
CA SER A 83 -4.84 14.76 0.78
C SER A 83 -5.68 15.82 1.49
N ALA A 84 -6.38 15.46 2.57
CA ALA A 84 -7.24 16.38 3.33
C ALA A 84 -6.50 17.17 4.43
N ILE A 85 -5.18 17.00 4.55
CA ILE A 85 -4.32 17.75 5.45
C ILE A 85 -3.21 18.39 4.61
N SER A 86 -3.54 19.48 3.95
CA SER A 86 -2.57 20.40 3.32
C SER A 86 -3.04 21.82 3.49
#